data_AF-A0A1B6EQL8-F1
#
_entry.id   AF-A0A1B6EQL8-F1
#
_cell.length_a   1.000
_cell.length_b   1.000
_cell.length_c   1.000
_cell.angle_alpha   90.00
_cell.angle_beta   90.00
_cell.angle_gamma   90.00
#
_symmetry.space_group_name_H-M   'P 1'
#
loop_
_entity.id
_entity.type
_entity.pdbx_description
1 polymer ?
#
loop_
_entity_poly.entity_id
_entity_poly.type
_entity_poly.pdbx_seq_one_letter_code
_entity_poly.pdbx_strand_id
1 'polypeptide(L)'
;LNGAFNRDLKDGFQRSSEHALFSNSVVDVFTQLTQCFDVVSKLECPDPEIWKRYMKRFAKTIVKVLIAYANIVKKEFPNHLKDERIACILMNNIQQLRVQLEKMFESMGGDKLEEDAAIILKELQQNLNLSLDDLATQFALSLEPRITQSVRELGDLLLAIKGGGQVTLNQPAQRNAVAQEADEVLRPLMDLLDGSLSLYAQSCEKTVLKRLLKELWKIVMRILEKAVVLPTNDR
;
A
#
# COMPACT_ATOMS: atom_id res chain seq x y z
N LEU A 1 -11.68 -9.06 17.86
CA LEU A 1 -10.53 -8.63 17.04
C LEU A 1 -9.48 -9.74 16.84
N ASN A 2 -8.71 -10.13 17.87
CA ASN A 2 -7.62 -11.11 17.73
C ASN A 2 -8.06 -12.44 17.10
N GLY A 3 -9.29 -12.89 17.39
CA GLY A 3 -9.85 -14.09 16.77
C GLY A 3 -10.13 -13.96 15.27
N ALA A 4 -10.54 -12.79 14.77
CA ALA A 4 -10.85 -12.59 13.35
C ALA A 4 -9.57 -12.60 12.51
N PHE A 5 -8.56 -11.82 12.92
CA PHE A 5 -7.27 -11.80 12.25
C PHE A 5 -6.56 -13.17 12.29
N ASN A 6 -6.54 -13.84 13.45
CA ASN A 6 -5.86 -15.13 13.57
C ASN A 6 -6.55 -16.25 12.78
N ARG A 7 -7.87 -16.18 12.56
CA ARG A 7 -8.57 -17.10 11.64
C ARG A 7 -8.14 -16.83 10.21
N ASP A 8 -8.21 -15.57 9.78
CA ASP A 8 -7.85 -15.16 8.43
C ASP A 8 -6.39 -15.47 8.10
N LEU A 9 -5.48 -15.33 9.07
CA LEU A 9 -4.08 -15.76 8.96
C LEU A 9 -3.97 -17.27 8.71
N LYS A 10 -4.75 -18.11 9.41
CA LYS A 10 -4.77 -19.56 9.19
C LYS A 10 -5.35 -19.94 7.83
N ASP A 11 -6.32 -19.15 7.35
CA ASP A 11 -6.95 -19.34 6.05
C ASP A 11 -6.09 -18.79 4.89
N GLY A 12 -4.97 -18.13 5.19
CA GLY A 12 -4.03 -17.60 4.21
C GLY A 12 -4.46 -16.26 3.60
N PHE A 13 -5.24 -15.46 4.33
CA PHE A 13 -5.77 -14.16 3.90
C PHE A 13 -6.54 -14.25 2.58
N GLN A 14 -7.45 -15.21 2.45
CA GLN A 14 -8.28 -15.33 1.25
C GLN A 14 -9.10 -14.06 1.01
N ARG A 15 -9.14 -13.63 -0.25
CA ARG A 15 -9.97 -12.50 -0.69
C ARG A 15 -11.43 -12.77 -0.34
N SER A 16 -12.13 -11.75 0.15
CA SER A 16 -13.51 -11.92 0.62
C SER A 16 -14.50 -12.23 -0.52
N SER A 17 -14.17 -11.84 -1.75
CA SER A 17 -14.88 -12.20 -2.98
C SER A 17 -13.97 -12.04 -4.19
N GLU A 18 -14.42 -12.47 -5.37
CA GLU A 18 -13.69 -12.28 -6.62
C GLU A 18 -13.41 -10.79 -6.94
N HIS A 19 -14.33 -9.91 -6.56
CA HIS A 19 -14.23 -8.46 -6.77
C HIS A 19 -13.64 -7.69 -5.59
N ALA A 20 -13.38 -8.37 -4.46
CA ALA A 20 -12.79 -7.74 -3.28
C ALA A 20 -11.29 -8.03 -3.22
N LEU A 21 -10.50 -7.00 -2.93
CA LEU A 21 -9.04 -7.10 -2.84
C LEU A 21 -8.55 -7.19 -1.39
N PHE A 22 -9.46 -7.18 -0.42
CA PHE A 22 -9.20 -7.35 1.01
C PHE A 22 -9.74 -8.70 1.49
N SER A 23 -9.31 -9.13 2.67
CA SER A 23 -9.67 -10.42 3.27
C SER A 23 -10.83 -10.33 4.27
N ASN A 24 -11.32 -11.50 4.71
CA ASN A 24 -12.54 -11.61 5.51
C ASN A 24 -12.46 -10.94 6.89
N SER A 25 -11.26 -10.84 7.48
CA SER A 25 -11.13 -10.27 8.83
C SER A 25 -11.55 -8.80 8.92
N VAL A 26 -11.43 -8.02 7.83
CA VAL A 26 -11.92 -6.64 7.80
C VAL A 26 -13.45 -6.60 7.84
N VAL A 27 -14.10 -7.50 7.11
CA VAL A 27 -15.57 -7.61 7.09
C VAL A 27 -16.07 -7.96 8.49
N ASP A 28 -15.50 -8.98 9.13
CA ASP A 28 -15.85 -9.40 10.50
C ASP A 28 -15.75 -8.23 11.51
N VAL A 29 -14.65 -7.46 11.45
CA VAL A 29 -14.42 -6.33 12.35
C VAL A 29 -15.48 -5.25 12.17
N PHE A 30 -15.81 -4.88 10.93
CA PHE A 30 -16.82 -3.84 10.68
C PHE A 30 -18.24 -4.32 10.91
N THR A 31 -18.57 -5.57 10.59
CA THR A 31 -19.86 -6.15 10.97
C THR A 31 -20.08 -6.06 12.48
N GLN A 32 -19.07 -6.40 13.28
CA GLN A 32 -19.15 -6.28 14.73
C GLN A 32 -19.31 -4.81 15.19
N LEU A 33 -18.53 -3.88 14.64
CA LEU A 33 -18.64 -2.46 14.99
C LEU A 33 -20.01 -1.88 14.62
N THR A 34 -20.52 -2.18 13.43
CA THR A 34 -21.84 -1.73 12.97
C THR A 34 -22.95 -2.29 13.85
N GLN A 35 -22.90 -3.57 14.21
CA GLN A 35 -23.86 -4.16 15.15
C GLN A 35 -23.83 -3.47 16.52
N CYS A 36 -22.64 -3.15 17.03
CA CYS A 36 -22.52 -2.38 18.27
C CYS A 36 -23.13 -0.97 18.13
N PHE A 37 -22.92 -0.30 16.99
CA PHE A 37 -23.53 0.99 16.72
C PHE A 37 -25.06 0.91 16.66
N ASP A 38 -25.61 -0.08 15.95
CA ASP A 38 -27.07 -0.27 15.84
C ASP A 38 -27.74 -0.45 17.20
N VAL A 39 -27.08 -1.17 18.12
CA VAL A 39 -27.58 -1.30 19.50
C VAL A 39 -27.61 0.04 20.23
N VAL A 40 -26.55 0.85 20.10
CA VAL A 40 -26.48 2.18 20.70
C VAL A 40 -27.56 3.10 20.11
N SER A 41 -27.76 3.07 18.80
CA SER A 41 -28.77 3.90 18.11
C SER A 41 -30.20 3.53 18.49
N LYS A 42 -30.48 2.24 18.72
CA LYS A 42 -31.80 1.76 19.19
C LYS A 42 -32.15 2.16 20.62
N LEU A 43 -31.21 2.71 21.40
CA LEU A 43 -31.53 3.26 22.72
C LEU A 43 -32.37 4.54 22.65
N GLU A 44 -32.49 5.16 21.45
CA GLU A 44 -33.32 6.34 21.18
C GLU A 44 -33.20 7.42 22.28
N CYS A 45 -31.96 7.78 22.63
CA CYS A 45 -31.71 8.67 23.76
C CYS A 45 -32.32 10.06 23.50
N PRO A 46 -33.28 10.52 24.32
CA PRO A 46 -33.99 11.78 24.07
C PRO A 46 -33.15 13.01 24.43
N ASP A 47 -32.08 12.84 25.21
CA ASP A 47 -31.17 13.92 25.62
C ASP A 47 -29.96 14.02 24.66
N PRO A 48 -29.83 15.12 23.90
CA PRO A 48 -28.71 15.34 22.99
C PRO A 48 -27.35 15.30 23.67
N GLU A 49 -27.22 15.75 24.92
CA GLU A 49 -25.94 15.77 25.65
C GLU A 49 -25.49 14.37 26.05
N ILE A 50 -26.44 13.47 26.35
CA ILE A 50 -26.13 12.06 26.62
C ILE A 50 -25.76 11.35 25.31
N TRP A 51 -26.47 11.63 24.21
CA TRP A 51 -26.14 11.10 22.88
C TRP A 51 -24.72 11.47 22.45
N LYS A 52 -24.31 12.74 22.64
CA LYS A 52 -22.92 13.19 22.41
C LYS A 52 -21.90 12.35 23.20
N ARG A 53 -22.16 12.08 24.48
CA ARG A 53 -21.28 11.24 25.31
C ARG A 53 -21.20 9.80 24.79
N TYR A 54 -22.29 9.23 24.30
CA TYR A 54 -22.30 7.90 23.68
C TYR A 54 -21.47 7.88 22.40
N MET A 55 -21.64 8.86 21.51
CA MET A 55 -20.85 8.96 20.28
C MET A 55 -19.36 9.11 20.56
N LYS A 56 -18.98 9.96 21.52
CA LYS A 56 -17.59 10.11 21.95
C LYS A 56 -17.01 8.82 22.54
N ARG A 57 -17.78 8.07 23.33
CA ARG A 57 -17.35 6.78 23.89
C ARG A 57 -17.23 5.71 22.80
N PHE A 58 -18.16 5.71 21.84
CA PHE A 58 -18.15 4.78 20.73
C PHE A 58 -16.98 5.04 19.78
N ALA A 59 -16.69 6.31 19.45
CA ALA A 59 -15.51 6.71 18.69
C ALA A 59 -14.20 6.20 19.32
N LYS A 60 -14.05 6.33 20.66
CA LYS A 60 -12.90 5.76 21.39
C LYS A 60 -12.81 4.23 21.29
N THR A 61 -13.94 3.55 21.15
CA THR A 61 -13.98 2.09 20.96
C THR A 61 -13.52 1.73 19.56
N ILE A 62 -14.01 2.42 18.53
CA ILE A 62 -13.57 2.26 17.14
C ILE A 62 -12.05 2.45 17.04
N VAL A 63 -11.50 3.51 17.64
CA VAL A 63 -10.04 3.76 17.69
C VAL A 63 -9.29 2.55 18.24
N LYS A 64 -9.68 2.06 19.42
CA LYS A 64 -8.99 0.92 20.05
C LYS A 64 -9.02 -0.32 19.17
N VAL A 65 -10.15 -0.59 18.52
CA VAL A 65 -10.33 -1.76 17.65
C VAL A 65 -9.47 -1.63 16.39
N LEU A 66 -9.59 -0.52 15.65
CA LEU A 66 -8.89 -0.36 14.37
C LEU A 66 -7.38 -0.18 14.54
N ILE A 67 -6.92 0.53 15.57
CA ILE A 67 -5.49 0.63 15.87
C ILE A 67 -4.92 -0.72 16.28
N ALA A 68 -5.65 -1.52 17.08
CA ALA A 68 -5.21 -2.86 17.42
C ALA A 68 -5.08 -3.73 16.16
N TYR A 69 -6.02 -3.64 15.22
CA TYR A 69 -5.90 -4.34 13.94
C TYR A 69 -4.65 -3.90 13.16
N ALA A 70 -4.47 -2.58 12.99
CA ALA A 70 -3.33 -2.03 12.27
C ALA A 70 -2.00 -2.45 12.90
N ASN A 71 -1.91 -2.47 14.22
CA ASN A 71 -0.71 -2.91 14.94
C ASN A 71 -0.42 -4.40 14.74
N ILE A 72 -1.45 -5.25 14.70
CA ILE A 72 -1.28 -6.67 14.40
C ILE A 72 -0.77 -6.85 12.97
N VAL A 73 -1.39 -6.17 11.99
CA VAL A 73 -0.92 -6.19 10.60
C VAL A 73 0.54 -5.75 10.52
N LYS A 74 0.91 -4.60 11.10
CA LYS A 74 2.29 -4.11 11.09
C LYS A 74 3.29 -5.09 11.69
N LYS A 75 2.90 -5.80 12.75
CA LYS A 75 3.76 -6.79 13.40
C LYS A 75 3.99 -8.01 12.51
N GLU A 76 2.95 -8.50 11.85
CA GLU A 76 3.02 -9.71 11.02
C GLU A 76 3.53 -9.43 9.59
N PHE A 77 3.39 -8.19 9.11
CA PHE A 77 3.71 -7.81 7.73
C PHE A 77 5.12 -8.22 7.26
N PRO A 78 6.20 -8.03 8.05
CA PRO A 78 7.54 -8.46 7.65
C PRO A 78 7.64 -9.96 7.33
N ASN A 79 6.84 -10.80 7.99
CA ASN A 79 6.82 -12.25 7.75
C ASN A 79 6.16 -12.61 6.41
N HIS A 80 5.36 -11.71 5.85
CA HIS A 80 4.61 -11.92 4.61
C HIS A 80 5.22 -11.19 3.40
N LEU A 81 6.32 -10.46 3.57
CA LEU A 81 6.99 -9.74 2.46
C LEU A 81 7.49 -10.67 1.33
N LYS A 82 7.71 -11.95 1.62
CA LYS A 82 8.10 -12.95 0.61
C LYS A 82 6.93 -13.38 -0.27
N ASP A 83 5.71 -13.27 0.22
CA ASP A 83 4.49 -13.54 -0.55
C ASP A 83 3.86 -12.19 -0.92
N GLU A 84 4.26 -11.69 -2.09
CA GLU A 84 3.83 -10.40 -2.61
C GLU A 84 2.30 -10.26 -2.64
N ARG A 85 1.55 -11.34 -2.90
CA ARG A 85 0.08 -11.30 -2.93
C ARG A 85 -0.49 -11.08 -1.54
N ILE A 86 0.02 -11.79 -0.53
CA ILE A 86 -0.42 -11.59 0.85
C ILE A 86 -0.04 -10.18 1.33
N ALA A 87 1.15 -9.69 0.99
CA ALA A 87 1.55 -8.32 1.30
C ALA A 87 0.56 -7.29 0.70
N CYS A 88 0.16 -7.45 -0.57
CA CYS A 88 -0.87 -6.62 -1.19
C CYS A 88 -2.21 -6.68 -0.43
N ILE A 89 -2.68 -7.89 -0.07
CA ILE A 89 -3.94 -8.07 0.66
C ILE A 89 -3.90 -7.38 2.03
N LEU A 90 -2.81 -7.50 2.77
CA LEU A 90 -2.66 -6.84 4.08
C LEU A 90 -2.68 -5.30 3.95
N MET A 91 -2.08 -4.74 2.90
CA MET A 91 -2.17 -3.31 2.61
C MET A 91 -3.60 -2.89 2.21
N ASN A 92 -4.27 -3.69 1.38
CA ASN A 92 -5.67 -3.47 1.03
C ASN A 92 -6.57 -3.52 2.26
N ASN A 93 -6.29 -4.41 3.23
CA ASN A 93 -7.02 -4.46 4.48
C ASN A 93 -6.95 -3.13 5.24
N ILE A 94 -5.77 -2.53 5.37
CA ILE A 94 -5.63 -1.20 6.00
C ILE A 94 -6.36 -0.12 5.21
N GLN A 95 -6.29 -0.15 3.88
CA GLN A 95 -7.05 0.76 3.04
C GLN A 95 -8.56 0.59 3.24
N GLN A 96 -9.05 -0.64 3.35
CA GLN A 96 -10.46 -0.93 3.59
C GLN A 96 -10.89 -0.50 4.99
N LEU A 97 -10.02 -0.57 6.01
CA LEU A 97 -10.31 0.03 7.32
C LEU A 97 -10.62 1.53 7.19
N ARG A 98 -9.87 2.25 6.35
CA ARG A 98 -10.09 3.69 6.12
C ARG A 98 -11.42 3.96 5.43
N VAL A 99 -11.73 3.20 4.37
CA VAL A 99 -12.99 3.37 3.62
C VAL A 99 -14.20 3.08 4.52
N GLN A 100 -14.16 2.00 5.29
CA GLN A 100 -15.28 1.63 6.16
C GLN A 100 -15.40 2.53 7.39
N LEU A 101 -14.28 3.06 7.91
CA LEU A 101 -14.30 4.07 8.96
C LEU A 101 -14.98 5.37 8.50
N GLU A 102 -14.78 5.78 7.25
CA GLU A 102 -15.45 6.95 6.66
C GLU A 102 -16.97 6.75 6.58
N LYS A 103 -17.42 5.58 6.10
CA LYS A 103 -18.85 5.22 6.09
C LYS A 103 -19.45 5.16 7.50
N MET A 104 -18.69 4.67 8.48
CA MET A 104 -19.12 4.64 9.88
C MET A 104 -19.23 6.05 10.46
N PHE A 105 -18.30 6.94 10.14
CA PHE A 105 -18.36 8.36 10.52
C PHE A 105 -19.62 9.04 9.95
N GLU A 106 -19.93 8.82 8.67
CA GLU A 106 -21.18 9.30 8.06
C GLU A 106 -22.42 8.76 8.77
N SER A 107 -22.43 7.45 9.07
CA SER A 107 -23.53 6.78 9.78
C SER A 107 -23.74 7.30 11.20
N MET A 108 -22.67 7.75 11.86
CA MET A 108 -22.73 8.36 13.20
C MET A 108 -23.23 9.82 13.19
N GLY A 109 -23.36 10.45 12.03
CA GLY A 109 -23.86 11.82 11.89
C GLY A 109 -23.00 12.72 11.00
N GLY A 110 -21.84 12.25 10.51
CA GLY A 110 -20.97 12.99 9.60
C GLY A 110 -20.61 14.37 10.14
N ASP A 111 -20.86 15.42 9.36
CA ASP A 111 -20.58 16.81 9.75
C ASP A 111 -21.42 17.32 10.92
N LYS A 112 -22.52 16.63 11.26
CA LYS A 112 -23.36 16.93 12.43
C LYS A 112 -22.94 16.16 13.68
N LEU A 113 -21.94 15.29 13.57
CA LEU A 113 -21.38 14.59 14.70
C LEU A 113 -20.75 15.59 15.67
N GLU A 114 -20.81 15.26 16.95
CA GLU A 114 -20.15 16.03 18.00
C GLU A 114 -18.65 16.20 17.73
N GLU A 115 -18.13 17.41 18.00
CA GLU A 115 -16.80 17.83 17.58
C GLU A 115 -15.69 16.92 18.14
N ASP A 116 -15.73 16.57 19.43
CA ASP A 116 -14.71 15.70 20.02
C ASP A 116 -14.72 14.30 19.39
N ALA A 117 -15.90 13.71 19.17
CA ALA A 117 -16.03 12.43 18.48
C ALA A 117 -15.52 12.51 17.03
N ALA A 118 -15.84 13.59 16.32
CA ALA A 118 -15.38 13.81 14.94
C ALA A 118 -13.85 13.96 14.86
N ILE A 119 -13.24 14.72 15.77
CA ILE A 119 -11.78 14.88 15.86
C ILE A 119 -11.12 13.52 16.07
N ILE A 120 -11.62 12.72 17.03
CA ILE A 120 -11.08 11.38 17.33
C ILE A 120 -11.08 10.48 16.08
N LEU A 121 -12.17 10.49 15.30
CA LEU A 121 -12.28 9.65 14.09
C LEU A 121 -11.43 10.19 12.93
N LYS A 122 -11.27 11.51 12.79
CA LYS A 122 -10.37 12.13 11.82
C LYS A 122 -8.89 11.84 12.12
N GLU A 123 -8.49 11.89 13.39
CA GLU A 123 -7.15 11.48 13.82
C GLU A 123 -6.91 9.99 13.53
N LEU A 124 -7.91 9.14 13.75
CA LEU A 124 -7.83 7.73 13.41
C LEU A 124 -7.64 7.50 11.91
N GLN A 125 -8.37 8.23 11.05
CA GLN A 125 -8.16 8.20 9.60
C GLN A 125 -6.71 8.52 9.22
N GLN A 126 -6.13 9.55 9.84
CA GLN A 126 -4.74 9.92 9.60
C GLN A 126 -3.77 8.83 10.08
N ASN A 127 -4.00 8.22 11.24
CA ASN A 127 -3.16 7.14 11.76
C ASN A 127 -3.19 5.89 10.85
N LEU A 128 -4.36 5.53 10.32
CA LEU A 128 -4.50 4.44 9.36
C LEU A 128 -3.84 4.79 8.02
N ASN A 129 -3.93 6.04 7.58
CA ASN A 129 -3.23 6.52 6.39
C ASN A 129 -1.71 6.38 6.52
N LEU A 130 -1.14 6.84 7.64
CA LEU A 130 0.30 6.70 7.94
C LEU A 130 0.71 5.23 8.07
N SER A 131 -0.17 4.39 8.61
CA SER A 131 0.07 2.95 8.68
C SER A 131 0.19 2.34 7.30
N LEU A 132 -0.65 2.74 6.34
CA LEU A 132 -0.55 2.27 4.96
C LEU A 132 0.74 2.75 4.27
N ASP A 133 1.17 3.98 4.53
CA ASP A 133 2.44 4.51 4.00
C ASP A 133 3.66 3.73 4.50
N ASP A 134 3.67 3.39 5.78
CA ASP A 134 4.70 2.56 6.41
C ASP A 134 4.76 1.15 5.79
N LEU A 135 3.61 0.48 5.64
CA LEU A 135 3.54 -0.83 4.96
C LEU A 135 4.02 -0.76 3.50
N ALA A 136 3.63 0.29 2.76
CA ALA A 136 4.06 0.48 1.37
C ALA A 136 5.57 0.65 1.26
N THR A 137 6.16 1.40 2.18
CA THR A 137 7.60 1.63 2.26
C THR A 137 8.33 0.32 2.56
N GLN A 138 7.88 -0.44 3.56
CA GLN A 138 8.47 -1.74 3.89
C GLN A 138 8.39 -2.73 2.72
N PHE A 139 7.27 -2.76 2.01
CA PHE A 139 7.12 -3.63 0.85
C PHE A 139 8.02 -3.22 -0.31
N ALA A 140 8.10 -1.93 -0.64
CA ALA A 140 9.00 -1.43 -1.67
C ALA A 140 10.48 -1.72 -1.33
N LEU A 141 10.89 -1.53 -0.08
CA LEU A 141 12.25 -1.84 0.39
C LEU A 141 12.57 -3.34 0.29
N SER A 142 11.58 -4.22 0.46
CA SER A 142 11.79 -5.67 0.28
C SER A 142 12.14 -6.05 -1.17
N LEU A 143 11.76 -5.21 -2.14
CA LEU A 143 12.02 -5.40 -3.57
C LEU A 143 13.35 -4.76 -4.00
N GLU A 144 13.93 -3.91 -3.16
CA GLU A 144 15.17 -3.19 -3.42
C GLU A 144 16.33 -4.09 -3.88
N PRO A 145 16.58 -5.29 -3.29
CA PRO A 145 17.66 -6.15 -3.74
C PRO A 145 17.48 -6.65 -5.17
N ARG A 146 16.25 -7.00 -5.57
CA ARG A 146 15.93 -7.46 -6.93
C ARG A 146 16.08 -6.33 -7.93
N ILE A 147 15.59 -5.15 -7.60
CA ILE A 147 15.76 -3.94 -8.42
C ILE A 147 17.24 -3.59 -8.56
N THR A 148 18.01 -3.68 -7.47
CA THR A 148 19.46 -3.42 -7.49
C THR A 148 20.19 -4.36 -8.43
N GLN A 149 19.87 -5.65 -8.40
CA GLN A 149 20.47 -6.63 -9.31
C GLN A 149 20.14 -6.33 -10.77
N SER A 150 18.87 -6.05 -11.07
CA SER A 150 18.40 -5.71 -12.41
C SER A 150 19.05 -4.42 -12.95
N VAL A 151 19.21 -3.38 -12.10
CA VAL A 151 19.91 -2.14 -12.49
C VAL A 151 21.41 -2.37 -12.71
N ARG A 152 22.04 -3.31 -11.98
CA ARG A 152 23.44 -3.68 -12.25
C ARG A 152 23.60 -4.34 -13.62
N GLU A 153 22.71 -5.26 -13.98
CA GLU A 153 22.70 -5.91 -15.29
C GLU A 153 22.50 -4.88 -16.41
N LEU A 154 21.58 -3.93 -16.23
CA LEU A 154 21.42 -2.76 -17.11
C LEU A 154 22.74 -1.97 -17.24
N GLY A 155 23.42 -1.70 -16.12
CA GLY A 155 24.72 -1.01 -16.12
C GLY A 155 25.81 -1.77 -16.87
N ASP A 156 25.87 -3.08 -16.72
CA ASP A 156 26.83 -3.94 -17.43
C ASP A 156 26.56 -3.95 -18.95
N LEU A 157 25.28 -4.00 -19.36
CA LEU A 157 24.88 -3.86 -20.76
C LEU A 157 25.27 -2.50 -21.33
N LEU A 158 25.06 -1.42 -20.56
CA LEU A 158 25.46 -0.08 -20.97
C LEU A 158 26.97 0.05 -21.16
N LEU A 159 27.78 -0.55 -20.27
CA LEU A 159 29.25 -0.58 -20.39
C LEU A 159 29.73 -1.41 -21.58
N ALA A 160 28.96 -2.44 -21.97
CA ALA A 160 29.27 -3.28 -23.12
C ALA A 160 29.02 -2.57 -24.46
N ILE A 161 28.25 -1.46 -24.47
CA ILE A 161 28.10 -0.60 -25.65
C ILE A 161 29.42 0.11 -25.91
N LYS A 162 30.23 -0.50 -26.77
CA LYS A 162 31.43 0.13 -27.33
C LYS A 162 30.97 1.13 -28.39
N GLY A 163 31.29 2.41 -28.18
CA GLY A 163 30.95 3.46 -29.13
C GLY A 163 31.45 3.13 -30.54
N GLY A 164 30.52 2.92 -31.48
CA GLY A 164 30.83 3.13 -32.89
C GLY A 164 31.34 4.57 -33.01
N GLY A 165 32.58 4.77 -33.48
CA GLY A 165 33.24 6.08 -33.49
C GLY A 165 32.36 7.20 -34.06
N GLN A 166 32.58 8.44 -33.57
CA GLN A 166 31.88 9.68 -33.99
C GLN A 166 30.48 9.45 -34.60
N VAL A 167 29.50 9.13 -33.74
CA VAL A 167 28.10 9.01 -34.16
C VAL A 167 27.57 10.38 -34.56
N THR A 168 27.49 10.65 -35.87
CA THR A 168 26.80 11.82 -36.40
C THR A 168 25.31 11.49 -36.52
N LEU A 169 24.48 11.97 -35.58
CA LEU A 169 23.02 11.71 -35.48
C LEU A 169 22.17 12.27 -36.66
N ASN A 170 22.77 12.47 -37.83
CA ASN A 170 22.18 13.04 -39.02
C ASN A 170 21.46 12.00 -39.90
N GLN A 171 21.66 10.69 -39.67
CA GLN A 171 20.98 9.63 -40.41
C GLN A 171 19.91 8.89 -39.57
N PRO A 172 18.69 8.66 -40.10
CA PRO A 172 17.61 7.94 -39.40
C PRO A 172 17.99 6.51 -38.97
N ALA A 173 18.80 5.82 -39.78
CA ALA A 173 19.23 4.44 -39.48
C ALA A 173 20.08 4.34 -38.20
N GLN A 174 20.93 5.34 -37.93
CA GLN A 174 21.75 5.39 -36.71
C GLN A 174 20.92 5.74 -35.48
N ARG A 175 19.90 6.60 -35.62
CA ARG A 175 18.95 6.89 -34.53
C ARG A 175 18.16 5.64 -34.12
N ASN A 176 17.75 4.83 -35.09
CA ASN A 176 17.06 3.58 -34.83
C ASN A 176 17.98 2.55 -34.14
N ALA A 177 19.26 2.49 -34.51
CA ALA A 177 20.23 1.62 -33.84
C ALA A 177 20.44 2.00 -32.37
N VAL A 178 20.60 3.29 -32.07
CA VAL A 178 20.72 3.79 -30.69
C VAL A 178 19.44 3.54 -29.89
N ALA A 179 18.26 3.67 -30.50
CA ALA A 179 17.00 3.35 -29.85
C ALA A 179 16.89 1.86 -29.50
N GLN A 180 17.30 0.96 -30.42
CA GLN A 180 17.33 -0.47 -30.15
C GLN A 180 18.33 -0.85 -29.04
N GLU A 181 19.51 -0.24 -29.04
CA GLU A 181 20.50 -0.44 -27.97
C GLU A 181 19.96 0.03 -26.60
N ALA A 182 19.25 1.17 -26.57
CA ALA A 182 18.62 1.66 -25.36
C ALA A 182 17.52 0.70 -24.84
N ASP A 183 16.70 0.15 -25.74
CA ASP A 183 15.68 -0.83 -25.36
C ASP A 183 16.30 -2.12 -24.77
N GLU A 184 17.38 -2.62 -25.38
CA GLU A 184 18.10 -3.81 -24.86
C GLU A 184 18.76 -3.54 -23.50
N VAL A 185 19.34 -2.36 -23.30
CA VAL A 185 19.90 -1.96 -21.99
C VAL A 185 18.82 -1.89 -20.91
N LEU A 186 17.65 -1.32 -21.22
CA LEU A 186 16.55 -1.16 -20.26
C LEU A 186 15.82 -2.48 -19.95
N ARG A 187 15.96 -3.50 -20.81
CA ARG A 187 15.18 -4.74 -20.77
C ARG A 187 15.21 -5.48 -19.43
N PRO A 188 16.35 -5.67 -18.73
CA PRO A 188 16.37 -6.37 -17.44
C PRO A 188 15.49 -5.69 -16.38
N LEU A 189 15.39 -4.36 -16.41
CA LEU A 189 14.56 -3.58 -15.50
C LEU A 189 13.10 -3.60 -15.92
N MET A 190 12.83 -3.47 -17.21
CA MET A 190 11.47 -3.51 -17.74
C MET A 190 10.80 -4.87 -17.52
N ASP A 191 11.51 -5.98 -17.72
CA ASP A 191 10.95 -7.33 -17.51
C ASP A 191 10.63 -7.58 -16.02
N LEU A 192 11.51 -7.16 -15.11
CA LEU A 192 11.26 -7.25 -13.66
C LEU A 192 10.04 -6.42 -13.24
N LEU A 193 9.97 -5.19 -13.73
CA LEU A 193 8.88 -4.28 -13.41
C LEU A 193 7.57 -4.75 -14.03
N ASP A 194 7.54 -5.19 -15.29
CA ASP A 194 6.31 -5.62 -15.96
C ASP A 194 5.64 -6.80 -15.23
N GLY A 195 6.43 -7.83 -14.87
CA GLY A 195 5.92 -8.97 -14.11
C GLY A 195 5.38 -8.59 -12.72
N SER A 196 6.12 -7.76 -11.99
CA SER A 196 5.75 -7.35 -10.63
C SER A 196 4.59 -6.36 -10.63
N LEU A 197 4.62 -5.35 -11.51
CA LEU A 197 3.59 -4.32 -11.62
C LEU A 197 2.28 -4.87 -12.15
N SER A 198 2.31 -5.84 -13.07
CA SER A 198 1.11 -6.55 -13.52
C SER A 198 0.42 -7.28 -12.36
N LEU A 199 1.19 -7.95 -11.50
CA LEU A 199 0.67 -8.58 -10.29
C LEU A 199 0.05 -7.55 -9.34
N TYR A 200 0.75 -6.44 -9.09
CA TYR A 200 0.29 -5.41 -8.17
C TYR A 200 -0.95 -4.69 -8.71
N ALA A 201 -1.05 -4.48 -10.02
CA ALA A 201 -2.22 -3.88 -10.65
C ALA A 201 -3.49 -4.74 -10.48
N GLN A 202 -3.33 -6.06 -10.46
CA GLN A 202 -4.43 -7.01 -10.24
C GLN A 202 -4.76 -7.20 -8.75
N SER A 203 -3.75 -7.09 -7.87
CA SER A 203 -3.87 -7.49 -6.47
C SER A 203 -4.06 -6.31 -5.51
N CYS A 204 -3.67 -5.09 -5.89
CA CYS A 204 -3.77 -3.90 -5.03
C CYS A 204 -5.00 -3.05 -5.38
N GLU A 205 -5.62 -2.47 -4.37
CA GLU A 205 -6.54 -1.37 -4.59
C GLU A 205 -5.83 -0.16 -5.21
N LYS A 206 -6.56 0.66 -5.97
CA LYS A 206 -5.99 1.83 -6.68
C LYS A 206 -5.14 2.74 -5.79
N THR A 207 -5.59 3.00 -4.56
CA THR A 207 -4.87 3.84 -3.59
C THR A 207 -3.60 3.15 -3.10
N VAL A 208 -3.64 1.85 -2.88
CA VAL A 208 -2.51 1.02 -2.45
C VAL A 208 -1.47 0.97 -3.56
N LEU A 209 -1.89 0.64 -4.78
CA LEU A 209 -1.04 0.60 -5.97
C LEU A 209 -0.32 1.93 -6.19
N LYS A 210 -1.05 3.05 -6.14
CA LYS A 210 -0.46 4.38 -6.32
C LYS A 210 0.64 4.69 -5.30
N ARG A 211 0.50 4.25 -4.04
CA ARG A 211 1.53 4.44 -3.01
C ARG A 211 2.73 3.55 -3.27
N LEU A 212 2.49 2.27 -3.57
CA LEU A 212 3.55 1.32 -3.87
C LEU A 212 4.38 1.77 -5.09
N LEU A 213 3.73 2.18 -6.17
CA LEU A 213 4.40 2.70 -7.37
C LEU A 213 5.28 3.92 -7.07
N LYS A 214 4.83 4.82 -6.18
CA LYS A 214 5.64 5.98 -5.78
C LYS A 214 6.90 5.57 -5.03
N GLU A 215 6.81 4.61 -4.11
CA GLU A 215 7.98 4.13 -3.38
C GLU A 215 8.93 3.33 -4.29
N LEU A 216 8.40 2.49 -5.16
CA LEU A 216 9.20 1.78 -6.17
C LEU A 216 9.92 2.74 -7.10
N TRP A 217 9.24 3.78 -7.60
CA TRP A 217 9.86 4.81 -8.44
C TRP A 217 11.03 5.49 -7.73
N LYS A 218 10.88 5.87 -6.46
CA LYS A 218 11.97 6.46 -5.66
C LYS A 218 13.17 5.53 -5.57
N ILE A 219 12.93 4.24 -5.31
CA ILE A 219 13.99 3.22 -5.18
C ILE A 219 14.71 3.05 -6.51
N VAL A 220 13.98 2.84 -7.61
CA VAL A 220 14.53 2.66 -8.96
C VAL A 220 15.40 3.86 -9.34
N MET A 221 14.89 5.09 -9.18
CA MET A 221 15.63 6.31 -9.51
C MET A 221 16.91 6.46 -8.67
N ARG A 222 16.82 6.20 -7.36
CA ARG A 222 17.96 6.27 -6.45
C ARG A 222 19.05 5.27 -6.81
N ILE A 223 18.67 4.04 -7.18
CA ILE A 223 19.64 3.00 -7.56
C ILE A 223 20.27 3.34 -8.91
N LEU A 224 19.47 3.73 -9.91
CA LEU A 224 19.98 4.15 -11.22
C LEU A 224 20.98 5.29 -11.10
N GLU A 225 20.65 6.33 -10.32
CA GLU A 225 21.55 7.45 -10.06
C GLU A 225 22.88 6.98 -9.48
N LYS A 226 22.84 6.13 -8.44
CA LYS A 226 24.06 5.65 -7.76
C LYS A 226 24.88 4.64 -8.55
N ALA A 227 24.24 3.76 -9.30
CA ALA A 227 24.90 2.63 -9.95
C ALA A 227 25.38 2.94 -11.36
N VAL A 228 24.69 3.85 -12.08
CA VAL A 228 24.91 4.09 -13.51
C VAL A 228 25.36 5.52 -13.79
N VAL A 229 24.80 6.51 -13.08
CA VAL A 229 25.00 7.94 -13.43
C VAL A 229 26.16 8.56 -12.67
N LEU A 230 26.27 8.31 -11.36
CA LEU A 230 27.30 8.92 -10.55
C LEU A 230 28.67 8.30 -10.88
N PRO A 231 29.73 9.12 -11.04
CA PRO A 231 31.07 8.61 -11.21
C PRO A 231 31.45 7.74 -10.00
N THR A 232 32.10 6.61 -10.26
CA THR A 232 32.63 5.73 -9.20
C THR A 232 33.76 6.47 -8.49
N ASN A 233 33.43 7.27 -7.48
CA ASN A 233 34.43 7.74 -6.53
C ASN A 233 34.94 6.49 -5.80
N ASP A 234 36.17 6.11 -6.12
CA ASP A 234 36.95 4.94 -5.67
C ASP A 234 36.64 3.58 -6.34
N ARG A 235 37.43 3.28 -7.38
CA ARG A 235 38.05 1.96 -7.62
C ARG A 235 39.48 2.14 -8.10
#